data_AF-A0A1H3P9R8-F1
#
_entry.id   AF-A0A1H3P9R8-F1
#
_cell.length_a   1.000
_cell.length_b   1.000
_cell.length_c   1.000
_cell.angle_alpha   90.00
_cell.angle_beta   90.00
_cell.angle_gamma   90.00
#
_symmetry.space_group_name_H-M   'P 1'
#
loop_
_entity.id
_entity.type
_entity.pdbx_description
1 polymer ?
#
loop_
_entity_poly.entity_id
_entity_poly.type
_entity_poly.pdbx_seq_one_letter_code
_entity_poly.pdbx_strand_id
1 'polypeptide(L)'
;MGGRIWHFSLEFFFVLICIFVLKTWVFPFFISIWFPISDMTELLHEWTLLMVGVITLFAYMGLGSTAKWSYHLNWKVSSALFCFYHLPFFVLPWTWFQQMQADWTYLVGELFVLFGLQEWDSPFSILIISCIAFLFGRWMKIKEKDEQGGRLVSRHKVFVQK
;
A
#
# COMPACT_ATOMS: atom_id res chain seq x y z
N MET A 1 10.45 -22.27 -2.75
CA MET A 1 9.29 -21.36 -2.55
C MET A 1 9.50 -20.35 -1.42
N GLY A 2 10.11 -20.74 -0.29
CA GLY A 2 10.29 -19.86 0.89
C GLY A 2 10.97 -18.51 0.60
N GLY A 3 12.03 -18.49 -0.24
CA GLY A 3 12.72 -17.23 -0.57
C GLY A 3 11.81 -16.17 -1.20
N ARG A 4 10.89 -16.56 -2.10
CA ARG A 4 9.95 -15.61 -2.74
C ARG A 4 8.94 -15.05 -1.75
N ILE A 5 8.46 -15.89 -0.81
CA ILE A 5 7.54 -15.49 0.24
C ILE A 5 8.20 -14.50 1.19
N TRP A 6 9.46 -14.75 1.56
CA TRP A 6 10.23 -13.86 2.41
C TRP A 6 10.43 -12.47 1.79
N HIS A 7 10.89 -12.41 0.53
CA HIS A 7 11.07 -11.13 -0.16
C HIS A 7 9.74 -10.36 -0.31
N PHE A 8 8.66 -11.05 -0.68
CA PHE A 8 7.33 -10.44 -0.71
C PHE A 8 6.89 -9.92 0.66
N SER A 9 7.16 -10.67 1.74
CA SER A 9 6.85 -10.24 3.11
C SER A 9 7.57 -8.95 3.44
N LEU A 10 8.87 -8.87 3.13
CA LEU A 10 9.68 -7.68 3.37
C LEU A 10 9.16 -6.47 2.60
N GLU A 11 8.83 -6.63 1.31
CA GLU A 11 8.27 -5.55 0.50
C GLU A 11 6.90 -5.11 1.04
N PHE A 12 6.04 -6.07 1.42
CA PHE A 12 4.74 -5.81 2.00
C PHE A 12 4.85 -4.95 3.28
N PHE A 13 5.69 -5.37 4.23
CA PHE A 13 5.90 -4.62 5.47
C PHE A 13 6.58 -3.29 5.21
N PHE A 14 7.57 -3.24 4.32
CA PHE A 14 8.25 -2.00 3.96
C PHE A 14 7.27 -0.94 3.44
N VAL A 15 6.43 -1.30 2.47
CA VAL A 15 5.42 -0.39 1.90
C VAL A 15 4.48 0.12 2.98
N LEU A 16 3.96 -0.75 3.83
CA LEU A 16 3.02 -0.33 4.89
C LEU A 16 3.69 0.50 5.98
N ILE A 17 4.92 0.18 6.38
CA ILE A 17 5.69 0.99 7.34
C ILE A 17 5.97 2.37 6.74
N CYS A 18 6.31 2.48 5.46
CA CYS A 18 6.51 3.77 4.80
C CYS A 18 5.24 4.63 4.85
N ILE A 19 4.07 4.05 4.53
CA ILE A 19 2.79 4.75 4.61
C ILE A 19 2.48 5.16 6.06
N PHE A 20 2.71 4.27 7.02
CA PHE A 20 2.52 4.54 8.43
C PHE A 20 3.38 5.70 8.92
N VAL A 21 4.68 5.69 8.62
CA VAL A 21 5.60 6.78 8.98
C VAL A 21 5.19 8.09 8.32
N LEU A 22 4.77 8.04 7.04
CA LEU A 22 4.28 9.22 6.33
C LEU A 22 3.07 9.84 7.05
N LYS A 23 2.06 9.02 7.38
CA LYS A 23 0.85 9.45 8.08
C LYS A 23 1.15 10.00 9.47
N THR A 24 1.86 9.23 10.29
CA THR A 24 1.97 9.50 11.73
C THR A 24 3.04 10.56 12.05
N TRP A 25 4.09 10.65 11.24
CA TRP A 25 5.23 11.53 11.54
C TRP A 25 5.42 12.62 10.50
N VAL A 26 5.54 12.24 9.22
CA VAL A 26 5.99 13.17 8.18
C VAL A 26 4.96 14.27 7.94
N PHE A 27 3.70 13.92 7.66
CA PHE A 27 2.68 14.92 7.38
C PHE A 27 2.37 15.83 8.58
N PRO A 28 2.15 15.33 9.81
CA PRO A 28 1.91 16.19 10.97
C PRO A 28 3.07 17.15 11.24
N PHE A 29 4.31 16.68 11.10
CA PHE A 29 5.50 17.53 11.22
C PHE A 29 5.49 18.67 10.20
N PHE A 30 5.27 18.38 8.91
CA PHE A 30 5.20 19.43 7.90
C PHE A 30 4.02 20.39 8.13
N ILE A 31 2.84 19.89 8.47
CA ILE A 31 1.68 20.75 8.75
C ILE A 31 2.00 21.72 9.89
N SER A 32 2.58 21.22 11.00
CA SER A 32 2.91 22.04 12.17
C SER A 32 3.90 23.18 11.90
N ILE A 33 4.86 22.99 10.98
CA ILE A 33 5.87 24.01 10.65
C ILE A 33 5.29 25.07 9.71
N TRP A 34 4.52 24.64 8.71
CA TRP A 34 4.09 25.51 7.62
C TRP A 34 2.77 26.22 7.90
N PHE A 35 1.91 25.67 8.77
CA PHE A 35 0.58 26.20 9.05
C PHE A 35 0.36 26.37 10.57
N PRO A 36 0.78 27.51 11.13
CA PRO A 36 0.56 27.81 12.55
C PRO A 36 -0.88 28.27 12.88
N ILE A 37 -1.76 28.43 11.88
CA ILE A 37 -3.14 28.92 12.03
C ILE A 37 -4.10 27.72 12.07
N SER A 38 -4.97 27.64 13.10
CA SER A 38 -5.83 26.49 13.39
C SER A 38 -6.68 26.00 12.22
N ASP A 39 -7.38 26.92 11.55
CA ASP A 39 -8.44 26.55 10.60
C ASP A 39 -7.87 25.93 9.31
N MET A 40 -6.67 26.36 8.91
CA MET A 40 -5.98 25.79 7.74
C MET A 40 -5.37 24.43 8.07
N THR A 41 -4.92 24.25 9.32
CA THR A 41 -4.34 23.00 9.83
C THR A 41 -5.36 21.88 9.84
N GLU A 42 -6.59 22.14 10.30
CA GLU A 42 -7.68 21.14 10.31
C GLU A 42 -8.03 20.68 8.89
N LEU A 43 -8.23 21.62 7.96
CA LEU A 43 -8.51 21.31 6.57
C LEU A 43 -7.38 20.48 5.94
N LEU A 44 -6.12 20.89 6.11
CA LEU A 44 -4.96 20.16 5.59
C LEU A 44 -4.83 18.75 6.19
N HIS A 45 -5.23 18.59 7.45
CA HIS A 45 -5.26 17.29 8.10
C HIS A 45 -6.27 16.37 7.40
N GLU A 46 -7.50 16.82 7.17
CA GLU A 46 -8.52 16.06 6.44
C GLU A 46 -8.06 15.64 5.03
N TRP A 47 -7.47 16.58 4.28
CA TRP A 47 -6.91 16.28 2.95
C TRP A 47 -5.80 15.24 3.01
N THR A 48 -4.96 15.31 4.04
CA THR A 48 -3.89 14.33 4.26
C THR A 48 -4.47 12.95 4.53
N LEU A 49 -5.49 12.84 5.38
CA LEU A 49 -6.16 11.58 5.68
C LEU A 49 -6.78 10.97 4.42
N LEU A 50 -7.43 11.78 3.59
CA LEU A 50 -8.00 11.34 2.31
C LEU A 50 -6.91 10.81 1.37
N MET A 51 -5.83 11.57 1.20
CA MET A 51 -4.69 11.18 0.35
C MET A 51 -4.04 9.88 0.84
N VAL A 52 -3.78 9.76 2.14
CA VAL A 52 -3.20 8.55 2.74
C VAL A 52 -4.14 7.35 2.54
N GLY A 53 -5.44 7.49 2.77
CA GLY A 53 -6.41 6.42 2.56
C GLY A 53 -6.42 5.91 1.12
N VAL A 54 -6.47 6.83 0.15
CA VAL A 54 -6.44 6.51 -1.28
C VAL A 54 -5.11 5.85 -1.68
N ILE A 55 -3.97 6.41 -1.26
CA ILE A 55 -2.64 5.83 -1.53
C ILE A 55 -2.52 4.43 -0.93
N THR A 56 -3.08 4.21 0.27
CA THR A 56 -3.07 2.90 0.93
C THR A 56 -3.85 1.86 0.13
N LEU A 57 -5.02 2.23 -0.41
CA LEU A 57 -5.80 1.34 -1.29
C LEU A 57 -5.02 1.00 -2.57
N PHE A 58 -4.38 1.99 -3.20
CA PHE A 58 -3.51 1.75 -4.36
C PHE A 58 -2.29 0.91 -4.01
N ALA A 59 -1.70 1.09 -2.84
CA ALA A 59 -0.59 0.27 -2.36
C ALA A 59 -1.02 -1.19 -2.18
N TYR A 60 -2.19 -1.46 -1.60
CA TYR A 60 -2.74 -2.82 -1.54
C TYR A 60 -2.97 -3.42 -2.92
N MET A 61 -3.51 -2.64 -3.87
CA MET A 61 -3.64 -3.09 -5.26
C MET A 61 -2.27 -3.38 -5.89
N GLY A 62 -1.28 -2.52 -5.67
CA GLY A 62 0.09 -2.70 -6.14
C GLY A 62 0.72 -3.98 -5.60
N LEU A 63 0.64 -4.19 -4.29
CA LEU A 63 1.11 -5.40 -3.61
C LEU A 63 0.41 -6.66 -4.13
N GLY A 64 -0.89 -6.57 -4.43
CA GLY A 64 -1.66 -7.63 -5.09
C GLY A 64 -1.10 -7.97 -6.47
N SER A 65 -0.86 -6.95 -7.31
CA SER A 65 -0.25 -7.10 -8.63
C SER A 65 1.12 -7.76 -8.51
N THR A 66 2.02 -7.23 -7.66
CA THR A 66 3.38 -7.75 -7.44
C THR A 66 3.37 -9.20 -6.95
N ALA A 67 2.45 -9.55 -6.04
CA ALA A 67 2.31 -10.92 -5.53
C ALA A 67 2.05 -11.93 -6.67
N LYS A 68 1.24 -11.56 -7.67
CA LYS A 68 0.93 -12.44 -8.80
C LYS A 68 1.98 -12.37 -9.91
N TRP A 69 2.38 -11.18 -10.33
CA TRP A 69 3.16 -11.00 -11.56
C TRP A 69 4.67 -11.01 -11.33
N SER A 70 5.15 -10.51 -10.19
CA SER A 70 6.57 -10.53 -9.85
C SER A 70 6.94 -11.81 -9.11
N TYR A 71 6.22 -12.12 -8.02
CA TYR A 71 6.54 -13.27 -7.17
C TYR A 71 5.85 -14.58 -7.56
N HIS A 72 4.91 -14.56 -8.50
CA HIS A 72 4.19 -15.75 -9.00
C HIS A 72 3.53 -16.57 -7.87
N LEU A 73 3.00 -15.89 -6.86
CA LEU A 73 2.35 -16.54 -5.72
C LEU A 73 0.93 -16.97 -6.09
N ASN A 74 0.57 -18.19 -5.69
CA ASN A 74 -0.80 -18.70 -5.81
C ASN A 74 -1.78 -17.83 -5.01
N TRP A 75 -3.02 -17.77 -5.48
CA TRP A 75 -4.06 -16.95 -4.85
C TRP A 75 -4.27 -17.37 -3.37
N LYS A 76 -4.38 -18.68 -3.11
CA LYS A 76 -4.53 -19.23 -1.75
C LYS A 76 -3.41 -18.80 -0.82
N VAL A 77 -2.16 -18.89 -1.28
CA VAL A 77 -0.98 -18.52 -0.49
C VAL A 77 -0.95 -17.02 -0.24
N SER A 78 -1.26 -16.21 -1.25
CA SER A 78 -1.24 -14.75 -1.13
C SER A 78 -2.34 -14.23 -0.20
N SER A 79 -3.54 -14.78 -0.29
CA SER A 79 -4.64 -14.46 0.62
C SER A 79 -4.36 -14.94 2.04
N ALA A 80 -3.78 -16.13 2.21
CA ALA A 80 -3.37 -16.61 3.53
C ALA A 80 -2.30 -15.71 4.16
N LEU A 81 -1.30 -15.27 3.39
CA LEU A 81 -0.28 -14.31 3.86
C LEU A 81 -0.90 -12.96 4.20
N PHE A 82 -1.80 -12.43 3.36
CA PHE A 82 -2.50 -11.19 3.63
C PHE A 82 -3.26 -11.27 4.96
N CYS A 83 -4.06 -12.32 5.16
CA CYS A 83 -4.77 -12.52 6.43
C CYS A 83 -3.80 -12.70 7.59
N PHE A 84 -2.72 -13.46 7.41
CA PHE A 84 -1.72 -13.71 8.44
C PHE A 84 -1.01 -12.43 8.90
N TYR A 85 -0.66 -11.51 7.98
CA TYR A 85 -0.04 -10.23 8.35
C TYR A 85 -1.00 -9.31 9.11
N HIS A 86 -2.29 -9.42 8.84
CA HIS A 86 -3.30 -8.62 9.53
C HIS A 86 -3.75 -9.24 10.86
N LEU A 87 -3.70 -10.57 10.99
CA LEU A 87 -4.20 -11.32 12.15
C LEU A 87 -3.72 -10.80 13.52
N PRO A 88 -2.43 -10.44 13.72
CA PRO A 88 -1.97 -9.86 14.99
C PRO A 88 -2.77 -8.63 15.42
N PHE A 89 -3.22 -7.82 14.46
CA PHE A 89 -4.01 -6.61 14.70
C PHE A 89 -5.50 -6.89 14.97
N PHE A 90 -5.96 -8.14 14.93
CA PHE A 90 -7.35 -8.49 15.21
C PHE A 90 -7.51 -9.42 16.42
N VAL A 91 -6.52 -10.28 16.66
CA VAL A 91 -6.65 -11.40 17.60
C VAL A 91 -5.84 -11.19 18.88
N LEU A 92 -4.78 -10.39 18.85
CA LEU A 92 -3.90 -10.23 20.01
C LEU A 92 -4.23 -8.93 20.76
N PRO A 93 -4.88 -8.99 21.93
CA PRO A 93 -5.08 -7.83 22.80
C PRO A 93 -3.77 -7.52 23.52
N TRP A 94 -2.75 -7.10 22.78
CA TRP A 94 -1.46 -6.75 23.35
C TRP A 94 -1.49 -5.26 23.71
N THR A 95 -1.48 -4.94 25.00
CA THR A 95 -1.61 -3.57 25.52
C THR A 95 -0.59 -2.59 24.93
N TRP A 96 0.60 -3.07 24.57
CA TRP A 96 1.67 -2.28 23.94
C TRP A 96 1.42 -1.96 22.47
N PHE A 97 0.58 -2.75 21.80
CA PHE A 97 0.27 -2.58 20.37
C PHE A 97 -1.09 -1.94 20.13
N GLN A 98 -1.88 -1.61 21.17
CA GLN A 98 -3.21 -1.05 20.99
C GLN A 98 -3.21 0.24 20.16
N GLN A 99 -2.24 1.13 20.40
CA GLN A 99 -2.12 2.36 19.63
C GLN A 99 -1.71 2.08 18.18
N MET A 100 -0.72 1.20 17.99
CA MET A 100 -0.27 0.81 16.65
C MET A 100 -1.37 0.07 15.87
N GLN A 101 -2.18 -0.74 16.55
CA GLN A 101 -3.33 -1.46 16.01
C GLN A 101 -4.45 -0.51 15.59
N ALA A 102 -4.74 0.50 16.42
CA ALA A 102 -5.66 1.57 16.07
C ALA A 102 -5.15 2.31 14.83
N ASP A 103 -3.93 2.84 14.88
CA ASP A 103 -3.33 3.61 13.77
C ASP A 103 -3.31 2.81 12.45
N TRP A 104 -3.00 1.51 12.52
CA TRP A 104 -2.99 0.59 11.38
C TRP A 104 -4.38 0.36 10.78
N THR A 105 -5.39 0.18 11.63
CA THR A 105 -6.79 0.01 11.20
C THR A 105 -7.32 1.33 10.60
N TYR A 106 -6.94 2.46 11.20
CA TYR A 106 -7.32 3.79 10.77
C TYR A 106 -6.56 4.31 9.54
N LEU A 107 -5.61 3.55 8.98
CA LEU A 107 -4.99 3.91 7.68
C LEU A 107 -6.02 4.00 6.56
N VAL A 108 -7.02 3.13 6.58
CA VAL A 108 -8.11 3.08 5.59
C VAL A 108 -9.44 3.49 6.22
N GLY A 109 -9.67 3.21 7.50
CA GLY A 109 -10.92 3.55 8.21
C GLY A 109 -11.24 5.05 8.19
N GLU A 110 -10.24 5.91 8.36
CA GLU A 110 -10.43 7.37 8.35
C GLU A 110 -11.01 7.89 7.05
N LEU A 111 -10.72 7.25 5.91
CA LEU A 111 -11.31 7.59 4.63
C LEU A 111 -12.84 7.41 4.68
N PHE A 112 -13.33 6.31 5.25
CA PHE A 112 -14.76 6.03 5.35
C PHE A 112 -15.47 6.95 6.33
N VAL A 113 -14.80 7.28 7.45
CA VAL A 113 -15.31 8.26 8.41
C VAL A 113 -15.49 9.63 7.75
N LEU A 114 -14.54 10.08 6.93
CA LEU A 114 -14.64 11.36 6.20
C LEU A 114 -15.82 11.43 5.23
N PHE A 115 -16.23 10.29 4.64
CA PHE A 115 -17.41 10.23 3.77
C PHE A 115 -18.73 9.99 4.51
N GLY A 116 -18.73 10.05 5.85
CA GLY A 116 -19.92 9.83 6.67
C GLY A 116 -20.37 8.37 6.76
N LEU A 117 -19.52 7.42 6.36
CA LEU A 117 -19.77 5.97 6.42
C LEU A 117 -19.26 5.39 7.74
N GLN A 118 -19.64 6.00 8.86
CA GLN A 118 -19.14 5.63 10.19
C GLN A 118 -19.51 4.18 10.58
N GLU A 119 -20.61 3.65 10.06
CA GLU A 119 -21.01 2.24 10.24
C GLU A 119 -20.01 1.24 9.62
N TRP A 120 -19.15 1.70 8.71
CA TRP A 120 -18.14 0.90 8.03
C TRP A 120 -16.75 1.00 8.68
N ASP A 121 -16.62 1.76 9.76
CA ASP A 121 -15.39 1.88 10.57
C ASP A 121 -15.15 0.66 11.48
N SER A 122 -15.82 -0.45 11.21
CA SER A 122 -15.51 -1.71 11.89
C SER A 122 -14.17 -2.24 11.38
N PRO A 123 -13.26 -2.70 12.26
CA PRO A 123 -12.00 -3.30 11.86
C PRO A 123 -12.16 -4.41 10.82
N PHE A 124 -13.24 -5.21 10.92
CA PHE A 124 -13.53 -6.28 9.96
C PHE A 124 -13.89 -5.75 8.57
N SER A 125 -14.67 -4.67 8.51
CA SER A 125 -15.03 -4.02 7.23
C SER A 125 -13.79 -3.50 6.53
N ILE A 126 -12.88 -2.86 7.28
CA ILE A 126 -11.61 -2.35 6.75
C ILE A 126 -10.72 -3.47 6.23
N LEU A 127 -10.66 -4.60 6.94
CA LEU A 127 -9.94 -5.79 6.48
C LEU A 127 -10.52 -6.34 5.17
N ILE A 128 -11.85 -6.42 5.07
CA ILE A 128 -12.55 -6.89 3.86
C ILE A 128 -12.25 -5.95 2.68
N ILE A 129 -12.35 -4.63 2.88
CA ILE A 129 -12.10 -3.64 1.83
C ILE A 129 -10.64 -3.71 1.35
N SER A 130 -9.69 -3.78 2.29
CA SER A 130 -8.26 -3.91 1.98
C SER A 130 -7.96 -5.23 1.26
N CYS A 131 -8.63 -6.32 1.64
CA CYS A 131 -8.53 -7.61 0.95
C CYS A 131 -9.11 -7.54 -0.47
N ILE A 132 -10.26 -6.89 -0.67
CA ILE A 132 -10.86 -6.67 -1.98
C ILE A 132 -9.91 -5.87 -2.87
N ALA A 133 -9.33 -4.77 -2.36
CA ALA A 133 -8.34 -3.97 -3.08
C ALA A 133 -7.11 -4.81 -3.45
N PHE A 134 -6.58 -5.61 -2.52
CA PHE A 134 -5.47 -6.51 -2.80
C PHE A 134 -5.80 -7.54 -3.89
N LEU A 135 -6.97 -8.19 -3.81
CA LEU A 135 -7.43 -9.16 -4.80
C LEU A 135 -7.66 -8.51 -6.17
N PHE A 136 -8.22 -7.31 -6.21
CA PHE A 136 -8.37 -6.51 -7.42
C PHE A 136 -7.02 -6.21 -8.07
N GLY A 137 -6.05 -5.82 -7.24
CA GLY A 137 -4.65 -5.65 -7.62
C GLY A 137 -4.05 -6.84 -8.35
N ARG A 138 -4.32 -8.07 -7.88
CA ARG A 138 -3.86 -9.30 -8.55
C ARG A 138 -4.39 -9.47 -9.97
N TRP A 139 -5.52 -8.86 -10.30
CA TRP A 139 -6.04 -8.94 -11.66
C TRP A 139 -5.29 -8.02 -12.62
N MET A 140 -4.85 -6.87 -12.12
CA MET A 140 -4.14 -5.87 -12.90
C MET A 140 -2.71 -6.34 -13.20
N LYS A 141 -2.33 -6.35 -14.48
CA LYS A 141 -0.94 -6.53 -14.91
C LYS A 141 -0.37 -5.16 -15.28
N ILE A 142 0.57 -4.67 -14.49
CA ILE A 142 1.35 -3.49 -14.85
C ILE A 142 2.26 -3.92 -16.00
N LYS A 143 1.98 -3.44 -17.21
CA LYS A 143 2.89 -3.62 -18.34
C LYS A 143 4.02 -2.62 -18.14
N GLU A 144 5.15 -3.09 -17.65
CA GLU A 144 6.40 -2.34 -17.81
C GLU A 144 6.60 -2.17 -19.31
N LYS A 145 6.71 -0.92 -19.78
CA LYS A 145 7.23 -0.67 -21.12
C LYS A 145 8.67 -1.15 -21.07
N ASP A 146 8.92 -2.32 -21.65
CA ASP A 146 10.28 -2.77 -21.97
C ASP A 146 11.05 -1.57 -22.53
N GLU A 147 12.28 -1.42 -22.06
CA GLU A 147 13.30 -0.48 -22.49
C GLU A 147 13.64 -0.64 -24.00
N GLN A 148 12.68 -0.41 -24.88
CA GLN A 148 12.86 -0.33 -26.33
C GLN A 148 13.44 1.04 -26.75
N GLY A 149 14.41 1.52 -25.99
CA GLY A 149 15.12 2.79 -26.23
C GLY A 149 16.64 2.66 -26.38
N GLY A 150 17.22 1.44 -26.34
CA GLY A 150 18.67 1.27 -26.26
C GLY A 150 19.32 0.22 -27.18
N ARG A 151 18.58 -0.48 -28.04
CA ARG A 151 19.16 -1.54 -28.92
C ARG A 151 18.78 -1.43 -30.40
N LEU A 152 18.68 -0.21 -30.94
CA LEU A 152 18.43 -0.01 -32.38
C LEU A 152 19.54 0.71 -33.17
N VAL A 153 20.70 1.04 -32.58
CA VAL A 153 21.77 1.77 -33.30
C VAL A 153 23.15 1.08 -33.26
N SER A 154 23.21 -0.26 -33.18
CA SER A 154 24.49 -0.98 -33.36
C SER A 154 24.38 -2.21 -34.27
N ARG A 155 23.53 -2.13 -35.29
CA ARG A 155 23.66 -2.94 -36.50
C ARG A 155 23.59 -2.05 -37.73
N HIS A 156 24.42 -1.00 -37.77
CA HIS A 156 24.78 -0.42 -39.05
C HIS A 156 25.69 -1.44 -39.73
N LYS A 157 25.10 -2.14 -40.69
CA LYS A 157 25.74 -3.10 -41.57
C LYS A 157 27.08 -2.54 -42.06
N VAL A 158 28.17 -3.15 -41.62
CA VAL A 158 29.37 -3.26 -42.44
C VAL A 158 28.95 -4.14 -43.63
N PHE A 159 28.55 -3.49 -44.71
CA PHE A 159 28.51 -4.08 -46.05
C PHE A 159 29.40 -3.20 -46.92
N VAL A 160 30.71 -3.47 -46.84
CA VAL A 160 31.66 -3.10 -47.90
C VAL A 160 32.05 -4.40 -48.59
N GLN A 161 31.32 -4.68 -49.68
CA GLN A 161 31.76 -5.39 -50.88
C GLN A 161 31.29 -4.45 -52.00
N LYS A 162 32.09 -3.98 -52.94
CA LYS A 162 33.19 -4.63 -53.68
C LYS A 162 34.00 -3.53 -54.37
#